data_AF-A0A2T3G2C0-F1
#
_entry.id   AF-A0A2T3G2C0-F1
#
_cell.length_a   1.000
_cell.length_b   1.000
_cell.length_c   1.000
_cell.angle_alpha   90.00
_cell.angle_beta   90.00
_cell.angle_gamma   90.00
#
_symmetry.space_group_name_H-M   'P 1'
#
loop_
_entity.id
_entity.type
_entity.pdbx_description
1 polymer ?
#
loop_
_entity_poly.entity_id
_entity_poly.type
_entity_poly.pdbx_seq_one_letter_code
_entity_poly.pdbx_strand_id
1 'polypeptide(L)'
;MLTKTRCMSLLDDIAGYAHRANIGPNGINEINEDYNGLKKLIEEHFTPQPLEFKNLKPGMWVIDMWTRTISKIKRIDENRNVHLNVQEEYDYLTPFKENRFYPIVVPNVGDKNEKHI
;
A
#
# COMPACT_ATOMS: atom_id res chain seq x y z
N MET A 1 -2.18 17.43 2.37
CA MET A 1 -1.92 16.02 2.68
C MET A 1 -2.95 15.18 1.93
N LEU A 2 -2.51 14.11 1.26
CA LEU A 2 -3.42 13.16 0.61
C LEU A 2 -4.11 12.34 1.71
N THR A 3 -5.44 12.26 1.71
CA THR A 3 -6.21 11.51 2.72
C THR A 3 -7.27 10.66 2.04
N LYS A 4 -7.61 9.51 2.63
CA LYS A 4 -8.67 8.62 2.12
C LYS A 4 -9.97 9.38 1.87
N THR A 5 -10.40 10.18 2.85
CA THR A 5 -11.62 10.98 2.77
C THR A 5 -11.60 11.97 1.60
N ARG A 6 -10.47 12.66 1.39
CA ARG A 6 -10.35 13.62 0.29
C ARG A 6 -10.37 12.93 -1.07
N CYS A 7 -9.70 11.79 -1.20
CA CYS A 7 -9.70 11.00 -2.45
C CYS A 7 -11.12 10.48 -2.77
N MET A 8 -11.81 9.92 -1.77
CA MET A 8 -13.18 9.42 -1.95
C MET A 8 -14.15 10.54 -2.34
N SER A 9 -14.09 11.69 -1.65
CA SER A 9 -14.95 12.83 -1.98
C SER A 9 -14.76 13.33 -3.41
N LEU A 10 -13.52 13.39 -3.90
CA LEU A 10 -13.26 13.81 -5.28
C LEU A 10 -13.75 12.77 -6.30
N LEU A 11 -13.66 11.48 -5.97
CA LEU A 11 -14.19 10.40 -6.81
C LEU A 11 -15.73 10.47 -6.90
N ASP A 12 -16.39 10.73 -5.77
CA ASP A 12 -17.85 10.94 -5.70
C ASP A 12 -18.27 12.17 -6.54
N ASP A 13 -17.52 13.27 -6.46
CA ASP A 13 -17.78 14.48 -7.25
C ASP A 13 -17.72 14.19 -8.76
N ILE A 14 -16.70 13.44 -9.21
CA ILE A 14 -16.54 13.03 -10.62
C ILE A 14 -17.74 12.22 -11.10
N ALA A 15 -18.18 11.22 -10.32
CA ALA A 15 -19.37 10.44 -10.63
C ALA A 15 -20.63 11.33 -10.70
N GLY A 16 -20.74 12.29 -9.78
CA GLY A 16 -21.82 13.27 -9.77
C GLY A 16 -21.84 14.15 -11.04
N TYR A 17 -20.69 14.62 -11.53
CA TYR A 17 -20.62 15.36 -12.79
C TYR A 17 -21.02 14.52 -14.00
N ALA A 18 -20.55 13.26 -14.06
CA ALA A 18 -20.88 12.33 -15.13
C ALA A 18 -22.40 12.09 -15.25
N HIS A 19 -23.08 11.86 -14.12
CA HIS A 19 -24.53 11.69 -14.10
C HIS A 19 -25.28 12.95 -14.59
N ARG A 20 -24.80 14.14 -14.23
CA ARG A 20 -25.42 15.41 -14.66
C ARG A 20 -25.20 15.73 -16.13
N ALA A 21 -24.13 15.23 -16.74
CA ALA A 21 -23.81 15.45 -18.15
C ALA A 21 -24.72 14.66 -19.12
N ASN A 22 -25.70 13.90 -18.61
CA ASN A 22 -26.67 13.12 -19.38
C ASN A 22 -26.00 12.16 -20.39
N ILE A 23 -24.89 11.56 -19.96
CA ILE A 23 -24.17 10.54 -20.72
C ILE A 23 -25.12 9.36 -20.95
N GLY A 24 -25.18 8.86 -22.19
CA GLY A 24 -26.03 7.71 -22.53
C GLY A 24 -25.71 6.47 -21.67
N PRO A 25 -26.61 5.47 -21.63
CA PRO A 25 -26.51 4.33 -20.70
C PRO A 25 -25.19 3.55 -20.81
N ASN A 26 -24.61 3.46 -22.01
CA ASN A 26 -23.31 2.80 -22.20
C ASN A 26 -22.18 3.54 -21.49
N GLY A 27 -22.13 4.87 -21.59
CA GLY A 27 -21.11 5.66 -20.90
C GLY A 27 -21.31 5.70 -19.38
N ILE A 28 -22.55 5.58 -18.88
CA ILE A 28 -22.80 5.40 -17.43
C ILE A 28 -22.23 4.07 -16.93
N ASN A 29 -22.34 2.99 -17.70
CA ASN A 29 -21.80 1.68 -17.31
C ASN A 29 -20.26 1.70 -17.23
N GLU A 30 -19.60 2.25 -18.26
CA GLU A 30 -18.13 2.41 -18.27
C GLU A 30 -17.64 3.24 -17.07
N ILE A 31 -18.33 4.35 -16.78
CA ILE A 31 -18.00 5.21 -15.62
C ILE A 31 -18.18 4.48 -14.29
N ASN A 32 -19.20 3.63 -14.16
CA ASN A 32 -19.41 2.83 -12.95
C ASN A 32 -18.31 1.78 -12.75
N GLU A 33 -17.84 1.15 -13.82
CA GLU A 33 -16.72 0.19 -13.75
C GLU A 33 -15.44 0.89 -13.28
N ASP A 34 -15.08 2.01 -13.91
CA ASP A 34 -13.91 2.80 -13.55
C ASP A 34 -14.01 3.38 -12.13
N TYR A 35 -15.18 3.88 -11.74
CA TYR A 35 -15.46 4.36 -10.39
C TYR A 35 -15.20 3.28 -9.34
N ASN A 36 -15.75 2.07 -9.55
CA ASN A 36 -15.54 0.95 -8.63
C ASN A 36 -14.08 0.49 -8.59
N GLY A 37 -13.40 0.49 -9.75
CA GLY A 37 -11.97 0.19 -9.84
C GLY A 37 -11.12 1.18 -9.03
N LEU A 38 -11.32 2.48 -9.25
CA LEU A 38 -10.60 3.54 -8.53
C LEU A 38 -10.91 3.53 -7.03
N LYS A 39 -12.18 3.32 -6.65
CA LYS A 39 -12.58 3.20 -5.24
C LYS A 39 -11.80 2.09 -4.54
N LYS A 40 -11.70 0.92 -5.16
CA LYS A 40 -10.94 -0.22 -4.64
C LYS A 40 -9.46 0.12 -4.49
N LEU A 41 -8.84 0.75 -5.49
CA LEU A 41 -7.44 1.16 -5.43
C LEU A 41 -7.17 2.19 -4.31
N ILE A 42 -8.08 3.14 -4.11
CA ILE A 42 -8.00 4.08 -2.98
C ILE A 42 -8.08 3.32 -1.66
N GLU A 43 -9.01 2.38 -1.52
CA GLU A 43 -9.12 1.55 -0.31
C GLU A 43 -7.84 0.77 -0.02
N GLU A 44 -7.28 0.10 -1.02
CA GLU A 44 -6.02 -0.65 -0.90
C GLU A 44 -4.83 0.24 -0.54
N HIS A 45 -4.76 1.46 -1.11
CA HIS A 45 -3.69 2.41 -0.82
C HIS A 45 -3.69 2.88 0.65
N PHE A 46 -4.88 3.15 1.20
CA PHE A 46 -5.04 3.61 2.58
C PHE A 46 -5.26 2.47 3.58
N THR A 47 -5.38 1.23 3.12
CA THR A 47 -5.51 0.02 3.95
C THR A 47 -4.58 -1.04 3.39
N PRO A 48 -3.29 -1.00 3.78
CA PRO A 48 -2.28 -1.90 3.28
C PRO A 48 -2.73 -3.34 3.38
N GLN A 49 -2.60 -4.08 2.29
CA GLN A 49 -2.86 -5.52 2.27
C GLN A 49 -1.61 -6.29 2.71
N PRO A 50 -1.75 -7.47 3.32
CA PRO A 50 -0.61 -8.29 3.67
C PRO A 50 0.17 -8.70 2.42
N LEU A 51 1.49 -8.69 2.54
CA LEU A 51 2.39 -9.12 1.48
C LEU A 51 2.38 -10.65 1.36
N GLU A 52 2.10 -11.12 0.14
CA GLU A 52 2.43 -12.49 -0.25
C GLU A 52 3.95 -12.72 -0.20
N PHE A 53 4.37 -13.97 0.02
CA PHE A 53 5.78 -14.33 0.10
C PHE A 53 6.60 -13.85 -1.11
N LYS A 54 6.05 -14.00 -2.34
CA LYS A 54 6.71 -13.59 -3.59
C LYS A 54 6.99 -12.09 -3.68
N ASN A 55 6.29 -11.29 -2.89
CA ASN A 55 6.40 -9.84 -2.85
C ASN A 55 7.36 -9.35 -1.76
N LEU A 56 7.84 -10.24 -0.87
CA LEU A 56 8.85 -9.90 0.13
C LEU A 56 10.23 -9.80 -0.52
N LYS A 57 10.96 -8.71 -0.24
CA LYS A 57 12.31 -8.48 -0.76
C LYS A 57 13.23 -7.93 0.34
N PRO A 58 14.53 -8.30 0.32
CA PRO A 58 15.52 -7.64 1.16
C PRO A 58 15.49 -6.11 0.99
N GLY A 59 15.71 -5.38 2.07
CA GLY A 59 15.67 -3.92 2.14
C GLY A 59 14.29 -3.32 2.42
N MET A 60 13.19 -4.08 2.24
CA MET A 60 11.84 -3.57 2.50
C MET A 60 11.58 -3.36 3.99
N TRP A 61 10.93 -2.26 4.33
CA TRP A 61 10.33 -2.05 5.64
C TRP A 61 8.93 -2.66 5.65
N VAL A 62 8.61 -3.37 6.72
CA VAL A 62 7.30 -4.01 6.94
C VAL A 62 6.84 -3.81 8.37
N ILE A 63 5.53 -3.83 8.58
CA ILE A 63 4.94 -4.07 9.88
C ILE A 63 4.80 -5.58 10.04
N ASP A 64 5.46 -6.16 11.04
CA ASP A 64 5.21 -7.54 11.46
C ASP A 64 4.04 -7.56 12.45
N MET A 65 2.90 -8.11 12.04
CA MET A 65 1.69 -8.15 12.87
C MET A 65 1.78 -9.10 14.07
N TRP A 66 2.72 -10.06 14.04
CA TRP A 66 2.93 -10.97 15.17
C TRP A 66 3.56 -10.21 16.34
N THR A 67 4.61 -9.45 16.06
CA THR A 67 5.35 -8.67 17.07
C THR A 67 4.80 -7.26 17.23
N ARG A 68 3.97 -6.80 16.30
CA ARG A 68 3.48 -5.41 16.17
C ARG A 68 4.62 -4.40 16.06
N THR A 69 5.71 -4.77 15.40
CA THR A 69 6.89 -3.92 15.22
C THR A 69 7.13 -3.57 13.75
N ILE A 70 7.71 -2.40 13.51
CA ILE A 70 8.30 -2.05 12.22
C ILE A 70 9.67 -2.71 12.13
N SER A 71 9.90 -3.46 11.06
CA SER A 71 11.14 -4.22 10.85
C SER A 71 11.59 -4.13 9.41
N LYS A 72 12.90 -4.16 9.18
CA LYS A 72 13.48 -4.22 7.84
C LYS A 72 13.80 -5.66 7.48
N ILE A 73 13.39 -6.11 6.30
CA ILE A 73 13.76 -7.43 5.78
C ILE A 73 15.24 -7.39 5.41
N LYS A 74 16.06 -8.17 6.10
CA LYS A 74 17.50 -8.26 5.84
C LYS A 74 17.83 -9.24 4.72
N ARG A 75 17.22 -10.42 4.76
CA ARG A 75 17.33 -11.49 3.76
C ARG A 75 16.17 -12.46 3.88
N ILE A 76 15.96 -13.26 2.84
CA ILE A 76 14.99 -14.34 2.81
C ILE A 76 15.76 -15.58 2.37
N ASP A 77 15.59 -16.70 3.07
CA ASP A 77 16.27 -17.95 2.73
C ASP A 77 15.42 -18.86 1.81
N GLU A 78 16.03 -19.93 1.32
CA GLU A 78 15.40 -20.94 0.47
C GLU A 78 14.24 -21.69 1.14
N ASN A 79 14.24 -21.75 2.47
CA ASN A 79 13.21 -22.38 3.29
C ASN A 79 12.05 -21.43 3.61
N ARG A 80 11.99 -20.28 2.94
CA ARG A 80 10.96 -19.24 3.14
C ARG A 80 10.99 -18.63 4.54
N ASN A 81 12.14 -18.65 5.21
CA ASN A 81 12.33 -17.88 6.42
C ASN A 81 12.72 -16.44 6.09
N VAL A 82 12.17 -15.50 6.86
CA VAL A 82 12.41 -14.08 6.75
C VAL A 82 13.32 -13.66 7.89
N HIS A 83 14.50 -13.14 7.55
CA HIS A 83 15.38 -12.50 8.50
C HIS A 83 15.01 -11.03 8.59
N LEU A 84 14.62 -10.61 9.78
CA LEU A 84 14.15 -9.28 10.09
C LEU A 84 15.17 -8.59 10.98
N ASN A 85 15.31 -7.30 10.78
CA ASN A 85 16.05 -6.42 11.65
C ASN A 85 15.05 -5.45 12.28
N VAL A 86 14.83 -5.63 13.59
CA VAL A 86 13.83 -4.91 14.38
C VAL A 86 14.47 -3.66 14.94
N GLN A 87 13.96 -2.48 14.57
CA GLN A 87 14.46 -1.19 15.04
C GLN A 87 15.97 -0.98 14.87
N GLU A 88 16.60 -1.63 13.89
CA GLU A 88 18.06 -1.53 13.67
C GLU A 88 18.97 -2.12 14.77
N GLU A 89 18.38 -2.72 15.81
CA GLU A 89 19.12 -3.24 16.98
C GLU A 89 19.15 -4.77 17.04
N TYR A 90 18.05 -5.44 16.66
CA TYR A 90 17.90 -6.89 16.87
C TYR A 90 17.68 -7.63 15.56
N ASP A 91 18.43 -8.70 15.36
CA ASP A 91 18.18 -9.67 14.29
C ASP A 91 17.23 -10.76 14.78
N TYR A 92 16.14 -10.99 14.03
CA TYR A 92 15.12 -11.96 14.34
C TYR A 92 14.85 -12.83 13.10
N LEU A 93 14.75 -14.15 13.29
CA LEU A 93 14.46 -15.11 12.23
C LEU A 93 13.07 -15.70 12.45
N THR A 94 12.30 -15.81 11.38
CA THR A 94 10.96 -16.39 11.46
C THR A 94 10.51 -17.01 10.15
N PRO A 95 9.76 -18.12 10.16
CA PRO A 95 9.14 -18.63 8.95
C PRO A 95 8.08 -17.64 8.44
N PHE A 96 7.95 -17.55 7.12
CA PHE A 96 6.84 -16.81 6.51
C PHE A 96 5.49 -17.38 6.97
N LYS A 97 4.53 -16.48 7.26
CA LYS A 97 3.13 -16.80 7.50
C LYS A 97 2.26 -15.85 6.71
N GLU A 98 1.16 -16.35 6.16
CA GLU A 98 0.15 -15.52 5.52
C GLU A 98 -0.41 -14.50 6.49
N ASN A 99 -0.82 -13.34 5.97
CA ASN A 99 -1.42 -12.25 6.74
C ASN A 99 -0.53 -11.67 7.85
N ARG A 100 0.80 -11.82 7.76
CA ARG A 100 1.74 -11.35 8.79
C ARG A 100 2.42 -10.03 8.47
N PHE A 101 2.99 -9.91 7.27
CA PHE A 101 3.83 -8.78 6.91
C PHE A 101 3.05 -7.78 6.08
N TYR A 102 2.95 -6.54 6.54
CA TYR A 102 2.26 -5.47 5.83
C TYR A 102 3.27 -4.44 5.33
N PRO A 103 3.11 -3.91 4.11
CA PRO A 103 4.03 -2.91 3.59
C PRO A 103 3.88 -1.61 4.38
N ILE A 104 5.00 -0.92 4.61
CA ILE A 104 5.00 0.45 5.12
C ILE A 104 5.82 1.33 4.18
N VAL A 105 5.27 2.50 3.88
CA VAL A 105 6.00 3.58 3.22
C VAL A 105 6.65 4.40 4.32
N VAL A 106 7.95 4.21 4.51
CA VAL A 106 8.72 5.10 5.40
C VAL A 106 9.04 6.36 4.58
N PRO A 107 8.55 7.55 4.99
CA PRO A 107 8.88 8.78 4.28
C PRO A 107 10.39 9.00 4.31
N ASN A 108 10.98 9.38 3.17
CA ASN A 108 12.37 9.82 3.12
C ASN A 108 12.50 11.16 3.87
N VAL A 109 12.75 11.09 5.18
CA VAL A 109 13.08 12.26 5.99
C VAL A 109 14.57 12.53 5.81
N GLY A 110 14.96 13.00 4.63
CA GLY A 110 16.34 13.42 4.38
C GLY A 110 16.92 12.99 3.03
N ASP A 111 16.38 13.52 1.95
CA ASP A 111 17.25 13.95 0.85
C ASP A 111 17.34 15.47 0.90
N LYS A 112 18.36 16.00 1.59
CA LYS A 112 18.70 17.44 1.56
C LYS A 112 19.32 17.86 0.21
N ASN A 113 19.26 16.99 -0.80
CA ASN A 113 19.92 17.13 -2.09
C ASN A 113 18.96 17.06 -3.29
N GLU A 114 17.66 17.27 -3.11
CA GLU A 114 16.82 17.64 -4.26
C GLU A 114 17.19 19.04 -4.74
N LYS A 115 18.14 19.09 -5.68
CA LYS A 115 18.24 20.22 -6.60
C LYS A 115 16.95 20.19 -7.43
N HIS A 116 16.01 21.07 -7.10
CA HIS A 116 14.94 21.42 -8.01
C HIS A 116 15.59 21.90 -9.32
N ILE A 117 15.37 21.13 -10.39
CA ILE A 117 15.60 21.56 -11.77
C ILE A 117 14.34 22.32 -12.22
#